data_AF-A0A1Y2SXK7-F1
#
_entry.id   AF-A0A1Y2SXK7-F1
#
_cell.length_a   1.000
_cell.length_b   1.000
_cell.length_c   1.000
_cell.angle_alpha   90.00
_cell.angle_beta   90.00
_cell.angle_gamma   90.00
#
_symmetry.space_group_name_H-M   'P 1'
#
loop_
_entity.id
_entity.type
_entity.pdbx_description
1 polymer ?
#
loop_
_entity_poly.entity_id
_entity_poly.type
_entity_poly.pdbx_seq_one_letter_code
_entity_poly.pdbx_strand_id
1 'polypeptide(L)'
;MVEQTFEGLEMSEDEQANARELEGWAKRIVNLQVTIEEAEAEIKRIKEQILKRYEPGSHAAGALTVQVREGAKRLNVEKFMKAYPAVKHARFYELKPKMSAIREEVPPAALATYQTASKPSVVVQ
;
A
#
# COMPACT_ATOMS: atom_id res chain seq x y z
N MET A 1 0.12 -16.18 56.37
CA MET A 1 0.43 -17.00 55.19
C MET A 1 -0.88 -17.35 54.52
N VAL A 2 -1.18 -16.73 53.38
CA VAL A 2 -2.19 -17.22 52.45
C VAL A 2 -1.50 -17.13 51.11
N GLU A 3 -0.97 -18.26 50.65
CA GLU A 3 -0.51 -18.41 49.27
C GLU A 3 -1.75 -18.29 48.40
N GLN A 4 -1.92 -17.14 47.77
CA GLN A 4 -2.85 -17.03 46.65
C GLN A 4 -2.16 -17.69 45.47
N THR A 5 -2.59 -18.91 45.20
CA THR A 5 -2.31 -19.67 44.00
C THR A 5 -2.68 -18.78 42.80
N PHE A 6 -1.67 -18.34 42.07
CA PHE A 6 -1.83 -17.69 40.79
C PHE A 6 -2.38 -18.78 39.85
N GLU A 7 -3.70 -18.80 39.68
CA GLU A 7 -4.38 -19.66 38.73
C GLU A 7 -4.02 -19.14 37.32
N GLY A 8 -2.84 -19.55 36.87
CA GLY A 8 -2.43 -19.38 35.48
C GLY A 8 -3.41 -20.17 34.63
N LEU A 9 -4.17 -19.46 33.80
CA LEU A 9 -4.86 -20.04 32.67
C LEU A 9 -3.80 -20.74 31.81
N GLU A 10 -3.57 -22.02 32.08
CA GLU A 10 -2.80 -22.89 31.21
C GLU A 10 -3.52 -22.88 29.86
N MET A 11 -2.94 -22.15 28.91
CA MET A 11 -3.36 -22.24 27.51
C MET A 11 -3.36 -23.71 27.13
N SER A 12 -4.45 -24.18 26.53
CA SER A 12 -4.55 -25.56 26.07
C SER A 12 -3.39 -25.89 25.12
N GLU A 13 -2.98 -27.16 25.06
CA GLU A 13 -1.90 -27.59 24.17
C GLU A 13 -2.16 -27.19 22.71
N ASP A 14 -3.43 -27.21 22.29
CA ASP A 14 -3.88 -26.76 20.97
C ASP A 14 -3.70 -25.25 20.75
N GLU A 15 -4.01 -24.41 21.75
CA GLU A 15 -3.78 -22.96 21.67
C GLU A 15 -2.29 -22.62 21.63
N GLN A 16 -1.45 -23.37 22.34
CA GLN A 16 0.00 -23.22 22.28
C GLN A 16 0.58 -23.66 20.93
N ALA A 17 0.07 -24.75 20.34
CA ALA A 17 0.45 -25.20 19.00
C ALA A 17 0.08 -24.17 17.94
N ASN A 18 -1.15 -23.67 17.96
CA ASN A 18 -1.64 -22.64 17.04
C ASN A 18 -0.83 -21.33 17.16
N ALA A 19 -0.47 -20.91 18.39
CA ALA A 19 0.34 -19.73 18.61
C ALA A 19 1.76 -19.87 18.02
N ARG A 20 2.38 -21.05 18.16
CA ARG A 20 3.71 -21.34 17.58
C ARG A 20 3.68 -21.37 16.06
N GLU A 21 2.63 -21.92 15.47
CA GLU A 21 2.43 -21.92 14.02
C GLU A 21 2.26 -20.48 13.49
N LEU A 22 1.42 -19.68 14.14
CA LEU A 22 1.22 -18.28 13.79
C LEU A 22 2.51 -17.46 13.92
N GLU A 23 3.29 -17.69 14.98
CA GLU A 23 4.59 -17.06 15.18
C GLU A 23 5.57 -17.45 14.05
N GLY A 24 5.59 -18.72 13.66
CA GLY A 24 6.39 -19.21 12.53
C GLY A 24 6.01 -18.53 11.21
N TRP A 25 4.72 -18.39 10.93
CA TRP A 25 4.22 -17.70 9.73
C TRP A 25 4.56 -16.20 9.77
N ALA A 26 4.36 -15.53 10.90
CA ALA A 26 4.67 -14.11 11.05
C ALA A 26 6.17 -13.85 10.81
N LYS A 27 7.07 -14.63 11.43
CA LYS A 27 8.52 -14.53 11.20
C LYS A 27 8.89 -14.75 9.74
N ARG A 28 8.26 -15.72 9.08
CA ARG A 28 8.51 -15.99 7.65
C ARG A 28 8.06 -14.81 6.79
N ILE A 29 6.92 -14.21 7.08
CA ILE A 29 6.40 -13.04 6.36
C ILE A 29 7.36 -11.86 6.51
N VAL A 30 7.82 -11.56 7.73
CA VAL A 30 8.78 -10.47 7.97
C VAL A 30 10.07 -10.68 7.18
N ASN A 31 10.64 -11.88 7.21
CA ASN A 31 11.86 -12.19 6.45
C ASN A 31 11.67 -12.03 4.94
N LEU A 32 10.49 -12.41 4.41
CA LEU A 32 10.16 -12.23 3.00
C LEU A 32 9.96 -10.74 2.66
N GLN A 33 9.36 -9.95 3.55
CA GLN A 33 9.23 -8.50 3.37
C GLN A 33 10.61 -7.82 3.28
N VAL A 34 11.55 -8.17 4.17
CA VAL A 34 12.94 -7.67 4.08
C VAL A 34 13.57 -8.02 2.73
N THR A 35 13.41 -9.27 2.28
CA THR A 35 13.93 -9.70 0.98
C THR A 35 13.31 -8.92 -0.19
N ILE A 36 12.00 -8.63 -0.12
CA ILE A 36 11.30 -7.82 -1.13
C ILE A 36 11.87 -6.40 -1.14
N GLU A 37 12.04 -5.77 0.02
CA GLU A 37 12.58 -4.41 0.11
C GLU A 37 14.00 -4.32 -0.47
N GLU A 38 14.86 -5.29 -0.15
CA GLU A 38 16.22 -5.37 -0.71
C GLU A 38 16.19 -5.54 -2.24
N ALA A 39 15.36 -6.44 -2.75
CA ALA A 39 15.21 -6.67 -4.19
C ALA A 39 14.63 -5.43 -4.90
N GLU A 40 13.66 -4.74 -4.30
CA GLU A 40 13.12 -3.49 -4.84
C GLU A 40 14.16 -2.38 -4.88
N ALA A 41 15.00 -2.27 -3.84
CA ALA A 41 16.11 -1.32 -3.81
C ALA A 41 17.15 -1.62 -4.89
N GLU A 42 17.49 -2.89 -5.12
CA GLU A 42 18.39 -3.31 -6.19
C GLU A 42 17.82 -3.00 -7.57
N ILE A 43 16.55 -3.35 -7.82
CA ILE A 43 15.83 -3.02 -9.07
C ILE A 43 15.87 -1.52 -9.32
N LYS A 44 15.63 -0.69 -8.29
CA LYS A 44 15.67 0.76 -8.40
C LYS A 44 17.07 1.24 -8.80
N ARG A 45 18.11 0.74 -8.13
CA ARG A 45 19.51 1.08 -8.44
C ARG A 45 19.89 0.73 -9.88
N ILE A 46 19.50 -0.45 -10.36
CA ILE A 46 19.74 -0.89 -11.74
C ILE A 46 19.00 0.03 -12.73
N LYS A 47 17.72 0.33 -12.47
CA LYS A 47 16.95 1.26 -13.32
C LYS A 47 17.59 2.65 -13.37
N GLU A 48 18.06 3.18 -12.25
CA GLU A 48 18.77 4.47 -12.21
C GLU A 48 20.08 4.44 -13.03
N GLN A 49 20.82 3.34 -12.98
CA GLN A 49 22.01 3.17 -13.82
C GLN A 49 21.67 3.13 -15.32
N ILE A 50 20.59 2.44 -15.69
CA ILE A 50 20.09 2.40 -17.06
C ILE A 50 19.68 3.81 -17.51
N LEU A 51 18.90 4.53 -16.71
CA LEU A 51 18.46 5.90 -17.03
C LEU A 51 19.62 6.89 -17.18
N LYS A 52 20.74 6.71 -16.45
CA LYS A 52 21.93 7.56 -16.57
C LYS A 52 22.75 7.30 -17.82
N ARG A 53 22.70 6.08 -18.37
CA ARG A 53 23.61 5.64 -19.44
C ARG A 53 22.94 5.53 -20.81
N TYR A 54 21.62 5.35 -20.86
CA TYR A 54 20.86 5.15 -22.08
C TYR A 54 19.90 6.30 -22.34
N GLU A 55 19.84 6.76 -23.59
CA GLU A 55 18.89 7.78 -24.01
C GLU A 55 17.44 7.23 -24.05
N PRO A 56 16.42 8.11 -23.96
CA PRO A 56 15.02 7.71 -24.12
C PRO A 56 14.79 6.98 -25.45
N GLY A 57 14.27 5.77 -25.39
CA GLY A 57 14.14 4.89 -26.55
C GLY A 57 14.02 3.41 -26.17
N SER A 58 13.93 2.55 -27.18
CA SER A 58 13.90 1.11 -27.02
C SER A 58 15.27 0.51 -27.29
N HIS A 59 15.84 -0.18 -26.30
CA HIS A 59 17.17 -0.79 -26.36
C HIS A 59 17.05 -2.31 -26.31
N ALA A 60 17.69 -3.01 -27.24
CA ALA A 60 17.73 -4.48 -27.21
C ALA A 60 18.78 -4.97 -26.19
N ALA A 61 18.38 -5.86 -25.30
CA ALA A 61 19.22 -6.47 -24.27
C ALA A 61 19.13 -8.01 -24.38
N GLY A 62 19.72 -8.56 -25.45
CA GLY A 62 19.65 -9.98 -25.76
C GLY A 62 18.21 -10.41 -26.07
N ALA A 63 17.66 -11.33 -25.27
CA ALA A 63 16.27 -11.78 -25.40
C ALA A 63 15.23 -10.78 -24.84
N LEU A 64 15.67 -9.71 -24.17
CA LEU A 64 14.80 -8.72 -23.54
C LEU A 64 14.88 -7.38 -24.27
N THR A 65 13.80 -6.59 -24.16
CA THR A 65 13.76 -5.21 -24.66
C THR A 65 13.61 -4.25 -23.49
N VAL A 66 14.53 -3.30 -23.36
CA VAL A 66 14.52 -2.27 -22.32
C VAL A 66 14.02 -0.96 -22.91
N GLN A 67 12.82 -0.53 -22.49
CA GLN A 67 12.27 0.77 -22.86
C GLN A 67 12.64 1.83 -21.81
N VAL A 68 13.48 2.78 -22.21
CA VAL A 68 13.79 3.98 -21.44
C VAL A 68 12.78 5.05 -21.85
N ARG A 69 11.90 5.44 -20.93
CA ARG A 69 10.88 6.48 -21.16
C ARG A 69 11.29 7.75 -20.45
N GLU A 70 11.08 8.91 -21.09
CA GLU A 70 11.15 10.17 -20.37
C GLU A 70 10.14 10.18 -19.21
N GLY A 71 10.53 10.80 -18.10
CA GLY A 71 9.64 10.98 -16.95
C GLY A 71 8.34 11.66 -17.41
N ALA A 72 7.20 11.07 -17.05
CA ALA A 72 5.91 11.62 -17.40
C ALA A 72 5.82 13.06 -16.86
N LYS A 73 5.62 14.02 -17.77
CA LYS A 73 5.36 15.43 -17.42
C LYS A 73 3.98 15.54 -16.78
N ARG A 74 3.88 15.15 -15.52
CA ARG A 74 2.64 15.21 -14.74
C ARG A 74 2.39 16.66 -14.35
N LEU A 75 1.14 17.08 -14.49
CA LEU A 75 0.70 18.38 -14.03
C LEU A 75 0.79 18.44 -12.50
N ASN A 76 1.51 19.43 -11.96
CA ASN A 76 1.49 19.67 -10.53
C ASN A 76 0.15 20.32 -10.16
N VAL A 77 -0.74 19.52 -9.56
CA VAL A 77 -2.14 19.89 -9.29
C VAL A 77 -2.23 21.09 -8.36
N GLU A 78 -1.39 21.19 -7.33
CA GLU A 78 -1.42 22.31 -6.38
C GLU A 78 -1.03 23.63 -7.06
N LYS A 79 0.07 23.62 -7.83
CA LYS A 79 0.50 24.80 -8.62
C LYS A 79 -0.55 25.17 -9.66
N PHE A 80 -1.17 24.18 -10.30
CA PHE A 80 -2.24 24.39 -11.27
C PHE A 80 -3.50 24.97 -10.62
N MET A 81 -3.91 24.47 -9.45
CA MET A 81 -5.06 24.97 -8.71
C MET A 81 -4.89 26.42 -8.26
N LYS A 82 -3.67 26.77 -7.84
CA LYS A 82 -3.33 28.15 -7.49
C LYS A 82 -3.37 29.09 -8.70
N ALA A 83 -2.90 28.63 -9.86
CA ALA A 83 -2.89 29.43 -11.09
C ALA A 83 -4.27 29.50 -11.77
N TYR A 84 -5.07 28.44 -11.67
CA TYR A 84 -6.39 28.29 -12.31
C TYR A 84 -7.45 27.87 -11.30
N PRO A 85 -7.97 28.81 -10.48
CA PRO A 85 -8.96 28.49 -9.45
C PRO A 85 -10.26 27.92 -10.05
N ALA A 86 -10.86 26.94 -9.35
CA ALA A 86 -12.10 26.28 -9.78
C ALA A 86 -13.27 27.26 -9.99
N VAL A 87 -13.29 28.38 -9.24
CA VAL A 87 -14.31 29.44 -9.38
C VAL A 87 -14.29 30.08 -10.77
N LYS A 88 -13.10 30.23 -11.38
CA LYS A 88 -12.94 30.86 -12.70
C LYS A 88 -12.82 29.84 -13.83
N HIS A 89 -12.44 28.61 -13.51
CA HIS A 89 -12.16 27.57 -14.50
C HIS A 89 -12.83 26.24 -14.15
N ALA A 90 -14.12 26.27 -13.81
CA ALA A 90 -14.90 25.09 -13.41
C ALA A 90 -14.78 23.91 -14.39
N ARG A 91 -14.63 24.18 -15.69
CA ARG A 91 -14.44 23.16 -16.74
C ARG A 91 -13.19 22.28 -16.58
N PHE A 92 -12.20 22.69 -15.78
CA PHE A 92 -10.98 21.92 -15.52
C PHE A 92 -11.12 20.99 -14.31
N TYR A 93 -12.24 21.06 -13.59
CA TYR A 93 -12.44 20.36 -12.33
C TYR A 93 -13.63 19.39 -12.44
N GLU A 94 -13.45 18.18 -11.92
CA GLU A 94 -14.53 17.22 -11.77
C GLU A 94 -15.22 17.42 -10.43
N LEU A 95 -16.55 17.54 -10.44
CA LEU A 95 -17.37 17.56 -9.22
C LEU A 95 -17.51 16.13 -8.71
N LYS A 96 -16.71 15.76 -7.71
CA LYS A 96 -16.81 14.45 -7.03
C LYS A 96 -17.50 14.59 -5.67
N PRO A 97 -18.34 13.63 -5.29
CA PRO A 97 -18.97 13.63 -3.97
C PRO A 97 -17.90 13.60 -2.88
N LYS A 98 -18.00 14.50 -1.90
CA LYS A 98 -17.08 14.56 -0.76
C LYS A 98 -17.40 13.43 0.20
N MET A 99 -16.53 12.42 0.22
CA MET A 99 -16.68 11.23 1.07
C MET A 99 -16.67 11.54 2.57
N SER A 100 -15.95 12.58 3.01
CA SER A 100 -15.95 13.01 4.41
C SER A 100 -17.32 13.50 4.86
N ALA A 101 -17.98 14.35 4.05
CA ALA A 101 -19.32 14.87 4.33
C ALA A 101 -20.37 13.75 4.31
N ILE A 102 -20.25 12.82 3.37
CA ILE A 102 -21.16 11.67 3.27
C ILE A 102 -21.06 10.75 4.50
N ARG A 103 -19.86 10.53 5.05
CA ARG A 103 -19.68 9.72 6.26
C ARG A 103 -20.20 10.38 7.54
N GLU A 104 -20.26 11.71 7.55
CA GLU A 104 -20.73 12.50 8.69
C GLU A 104 -22.25 12.66 8.71
N GLU A 105 -22.87 12.82 7.53
CA GLU A 105 -24.31 13.07 7.41
C GLU A 105 -25.14 11.80 7.12
N VAL A 106 -24.54 10.77 6.50
CA VAL A 106 -25.28 9.55 6.15
C VAL A 106 -25.04 8.46 7.21
N PRO A 107 -26.10 7.95 7.87
CA PRO A 107 -25.96 6.92 8.87
C PRO A 107 -25.36 5.63 8.28
N PRO A 108 -24.53 4.89 9.03
CA PRO A 108 -23.78 3.74 8.52
C PRO A 108 -24.66 2.63 7.94
N ALA A 109 -25.90 2.50 8.42
CA ALA A 109 -26.89 1.55 7.89
C ALA A 109 -27.31 1.85 6.43
N ALA A 110 -27.35 3.13 6.03
CA ALA A 110 -27.68 3.52 4.65
C ALA A 110 -26.45 3.46 3.73
N LEU A 111 -25.24 3.60 4.28
CA LEU A 111 -24.00 3.44 3.53
C LEU A 111 -23.73 1.98 3.17
N ALA A 112 -24.21 1.03 3.96
CA ALA A 112 -24.03 -0.41 3.72
C ALA A 112 -24.57 -0.86 2.35
N THR A 113 -25.64 -0.23 1.84
CA THR A 113 -26.21 -0.52 0.52
C THR A 113 -25.29 -0.13 -0.65
N TYR A 114 -24.33 0.77 -0.43
CA TYR A 114 -23.40 1.27 -1.44
C TYR A 114 -21.94 0.85 -1.21
N GLN A 115 -21.69 0.06 -0.15
CA GLN A 115 -20.35 -0.42 0.18
C GLN A 115 -20.08 -1.74 -0.53
N THR A 116 -18.94 -1.80 -1.21
CA THR A 116 -18.37 -3.07 -1.68
C THR A 116 -17.26 -3.46 -0.72
N ALA A 117 -17.42 -4.58 -0.01
CA ALA A 117 -16.39 -5.10 0.88
C ALA A 117 -15.27 -5.78 0.09
N SER A 118 -14.03 -5.37 0.33
CA SER A 118 -12.85 -6.08 -0.20
C SER A 118 -12.63 -7.39 0.57
N LYS A 119 -11.94 -8.34 -0.06
CA LYS A 119 -11.54 -9.59 0.59
C LYS A 119 -10.70 -9.32 1.85
N PRO A 120 -10.82 -10.16 2.90
CA PRO A 120 -9.97 -10.03 4.08
C PRO A 120 -8.50 -10.18 3.71
N SER A 121 -7.65 -9.34 4.30
CA SER A 121 -6.20 -9.33 4.08
C SER A 121 -5.47 -9.45 5.42
N VAL A 122 -4.35 -10.17 5.41
CA VAL A 122 -3.44 -10.27 6.55
C VAL A 122 -2.44 -9.13 6.48
N VAL A 123 -2.24 -8.40 7.58
CA VAL A 123 -1.20 -7.38 7.73
C VAL A 123 -0.34 -7.81 8.91
N VAL A 124 0.95 -8.04 8.67
CA VAL A 124 1.96 -8.28 9.70
C VAL A 124 2.79 -7.01 9.79
N GLN A 125 2.84 -6.40 10.98
CA GLN A 125 3.58 -5.16 11.28
C GLN A 125 4.87 -5.47 12.04
#